data_AF-A0A2T2ZGE0-F1
#
_entry.id   AF-A0A2T2ZGE0-F1
#
_cell.length_a   1.000
_cell.length_b   1.000
_cell.length_c   1.000
_cell.angle_alpha   90.00
_cell.angle_beta   90.00
_cell.angle_gamma   90.00
#
_symmetry.space_group_name_H-M   'P 1'
#
loop_
_entity.id
_entity.type
_entity.pdbx_description
1 polymer ?
#
loop_
_entity_poly.entity_id
_entity_poly.type
_entity_poly.pdbx_seq_one_letter_code
_entity_poly.pdbx_strand_id
1 'polypeptide(L)'
;MGGERFTEFGGLRAVWRMRRGPRGWIEVAAVYDTGVVSGRIVEFAAGTDLVEVRERYPRWNRLWDLVQREFWADLAMAAGCSPVTCRWCGRPAGERP
;
A
#
# COMPACT_ATOMS: atom_id res chain seq x y z
N MET A 1 -12.18 0.59 -9.67
CA MET A 1 -11.25 -0.52 -9.93
C MET A 1 -10.08 -0.39 -8.98
N GLY A 2 -9.97 -1.24 -7.95
CA GLY A 2 -8.73 -1.34 -7.16
C GLY A 2 -7.79 -2.26 -7.93
N GLY A 3 -6.94 -1.68 -8.77
CA GLY A 3 -6.03 -2.44 -9.63
C GLY A 3 -4.98 -3.16 -8.79
N GLU A 4 -4.56 -4.33 -9.27
CA GLU A 4 -3.40 -5.04 -8.71
C GLU A 4 -2.16 -4.17 -8.91
N ARG A 5 -1.45 -3.92 -7.81
CA ARG A 5 -0.23 -3.11 -7.76
C ARG A 5 0.97 -4.02 -7.59
N PHE A 6 2.09 -3.58 -8.10
CA PHE A 6 3.36 -4.26 -7.94
C PHE A 6 4.43 -3.26 -7.57
N THR A 7 5.24 -3.61 -6.57
CA THR A 7 6.38 -2.82 -6.12
C THR A 7 7.61 -3.68 -6.22
N GLU A 8 8.66 -3.16 -6.86
CA GLU A 8 9.92 -3.86 -7.05
C GLU A 8 11.05 -3.20 -6.25
N PHE A 9 11.83 -4.00 -5.53
CA PHE A 9 13.00 -3.55 -4.82
C PHE A 9 14.05 -4.64 -4.65
N GLY A 10 15.29 -4.36 -5.05
CA GLY A 10 16.43 -5.22 -4.75
C GLY A 10 16.30 -6.65 -5.28
N GLY A 11 15.68 -6.83 -6.46
CA GLY A 11 15.44 -8.15 -7.04
C GLY A 11 14.18 -8.84 -6.53
N LEU A 12 13.32 -8.15 -5.77
CA LEU A 12 12.04 -8.68 -5.28
C LEU A 12 10.88 -7.86 -5.83
N ARG A 13 9.81 -8.52 -6.26
CA ARG A 13 8.54 -7.93 -6.70
C ARG A 13 7.42 -8.35 -5.76
N ALA A 14 6.92 -7.43 -4.94
CA ALA A 14 5.70 -7.63 -4.18
C ALA A 14 4.48 -7.31 -5.05
N VAL A 15 3.52 -8.21 -5.09
CA VAL A 15 2.19 -7.99 -5.65
C VAL A 15 1.21 -7.77 -4.51
N TRP A 16 0.54 -6.63 -4.53
CA TRP A 16 -0.40 -6.20 -3.50
C TRP A 16 -1.57 -5.47 -4.15
N ARG A 17 -2.67 -5.32 -3.43
CA ARG A 17 -3.82 -4.58 -3.92
C ARG A 17 -4.43 -3.75 -2.81
N MET A 18 -4.90 -2.58 -3.19
CA MET A 18 -5.62 -1.71 -2.28
C MET A 18 -7.09 -2.13 -2.21
N ARG A 19 -7.54 -2.57 -1.04
CA ARG A 19 -8.94 -2.88 -0.80
C ARG A 19 -9.66 -1.63 -0.33
N ARG A 20 -10.72 -1.23 -1.06
CA ARG A 20 -11.57 -0.11 -0.66
C ARG A 20 -12.42 -0.52 0.54
N GLY A 21 -12.11 0.07 1.68
CA GLY A 21 -12.93 0.12 2.88
C GLY A 21 -12.83 1.52 3.50
N PRO A 22 -13.54 1.83 4.60
CA PRO A 22 -13.54 3.16 5.21
C PRO A 22 -12.16 3.67 5.63
N ARG A 23 -11.17 2.79 5.81
CA ARG A 23 -9.76 3.15 6.10
C ARG A 23 -8.77 2.82 4.97
N GLY A 24 -9.18 2.04 3.96
CA GLY A 24 -8.26 1.41 3.01
C GLY A 24 -7.29 0.44 3.70
N TRP A 25 -7.01 -0.71 3.10
CA TRP A 25 -5.95 -1.60 3.61
C TRP A 25 -5.21 -2.28 2.47
N ILE A 26 -3.98 -2.73 2.80
CA ILE A 26 -3.04 -3.32 1.86
C ILE A 26 -3.20 -4.84 1.96
N GLU A 27 -3.75 -5.45 0.91
CA GLU A 27 -3.78 -6.90 0.77
C GLU A 27 -2.56 -7.33 -0.02
N VAL A 28 -1.64 -8.07 0.60
CA VAL A 28 -0.46 -8.60 -0.09
C VAL A 28 -0.80 -9.97 -0.65
N ALA A 29 -0.64 -10.15 -1.96
CA ALA A 29 -1.02 -11.38 -2.65
C ALA A 29 0.17 -12.34 -2.81
N ALA A 30 1.34 -11.82 -3.21
CA ALA A 30 2.52 -12.65 -3.44
C ALA A 30 3.81 -11.80 -3.48
N VAL A 31 4.95 -12.46 -3.27
CA VAL A 31 6.28 -11.89 -3.54
C VAL A 31 7.04 -12.81 -4.49
N TYR A 32 7.59 -12.21 -5.55
CA TYR A 32 8.38 -12.87 -6.58
C TYR A 32 9.82 -12.37 -6.51
N ASP A 33 10.76 -13.20 -6.91
CA ASP A 33 12.13 -12.83 -7.20
C ASP A 33 12.21 -12.42 -8.67
N THR A 34 12.69 -11.21 -8.93
CA THR A 34 12.84 -10.66 -10.29
C THR A 34 14.11 -11.17 -10.96
N GLY A 35 15.02 -11.79 -10.21
CA GLY A 35 16.23 -12.41 -10.72
C GLY A 35 16.01 -13.79 -11.32
N VAL A 36 14.82 -14.39 -11.13
CA VAL A 36 14.51 -15.74 -11.62
C VAL A 36 13.17 -15.75 -12.37
N VAL A 37 13.17 -16.25 -13.61
CA VAL A 37 12.01 -16.29 -14.54
C VAL A 37 10.75 -16.97 -13.98
N SER A 38 10.87 -17.81 -12.96
CA SER A 38 9.74 -18.46 -12.28
C SER A 38 9.84 -18.36 -10.75
N GLY A 39 10.62 -17.39 -10.25
CA GLY A 39 11.02 -17.26 -8.85
C GLY A 39 9.90 -16.80 -7.92
N ARG A 40 8.75 -17.49 -7.89
CA ARG A 40 7.74 -17.23 -6.87
C ARG A 40 8.33 -17.59 -5.50
N ILE A 41 8.59 -16.58 -4.66
CA ILE A 41 9.18 -16.82 -3.34
C ILE A 41 8.07 -17.24 -2.38
N VAL A 42 6.99 -16.45 -2.31
CA VAL A 42 5.86 -16.70 -1.40
C VAL A 42 4.54 -16.30 -2.05
N GLU A 43 3.54 -17.17 -1.93
CA GLU A 43 2.13 -16.84 -2.09
C GLU A 43 1.51 -16.62 -0.71
N PHE A 44 0.75 -15.54 -0.57
CA PHE A 44 -0.01 -15.26 0.64
C PHE A 44 -1.49 -15.57 0.41
N ALA A 45 -2.21 -15.86 1.49
CA ALA A 45 -3.64 -16.06 1.40
C ALA A 45 -4.34 -14.74 1.06
N ALA A 46 -5.46 -14.81 0.35
CA ALA A 46 -6.31 -13.65 0.17
C ALA A 46 -6.79 -13.16 1.54
N GLY A 47 -6.61 -11.87 1.82
CA GLY A 47 -6.88 -11.33 3.16
C GLY A 47 -5.62 -10.98 3.95
N THR A 48 -4.44 -11.44 3.53
CA THR A 48 -3.21 -11.19 4.27
C THR A 48 -2.84 -9.71 4.24
N ASP A 49 -2.76 -9.10 5.42
CA ASP A 49 -2.38 -7.71 5.61
C ASP A 49 -0.85 -7.52 5.54
N LEU A 50 -0.42 -6.31 5.19
CA LEU A 50 0.99 -5.97 5.17
C LEU A 50 1.68 -6.18 6.53
N VAL A 51 0.97 -5.94 7.64
CA VAL A 51 1.55 -6.14 8.99
C VAL A 51 1.94 -7.60 9.19
N GLU A 52 1.07 -8.53 8.79
CA GLU A 52 1.30 -9.97 8.95
C GLU A 52 2.52 -10.45 8.12
N VAL A 53 2.62 -10.03 6.85
CA VAL A 53 3.78 -10.41 6.02
C VAL A 53 5.08 -9.77 6.49
N ARG A 54 5.00 -8.58 7.11
CA ARG A 54 6.16 -7.88 7.67
C ARG A 54 6.68 -8.58 8.90
N GLU A 55 5.80 -9.05 9.78
CA GLU A 55 6.18 -9.86 10.95
C GLU A 55 6.79 -11.20 10.53
N ARG A 56 6.24 -11.81 9.48
CA ARG A 56 6.73 -13.10 8.97
C ARG A 56 8.04 -12.99 8.18
N TYR A 57 8.25 -11.88 7.48
CA TYR A 57 9.44 -11.64 6.64
C TYR A 57 10.05 -10.25 6.90
N PRO A 58 10.68 -10.04 8.07
CA PRO A 58 11.35 -8.78 8.38
C PRO A 58 12.54 -8.49 7.47
N ARG A 59 13.09 -9.52 6.80
CA ARG A 59 14.17 -9.38 5.81
C ARG A 59 13.77 -8.51 4.60
N TRP A 60 12.48 -8.40 4.30
CA TRP A 60 11.96 -7.59 3.19
C TRP A 60 11.45 -6.22 3.65
N ASN A 61 11.85 -5.74 4.83
CA ASN A 61 11.37 -4.47 5.40
C ASN A 61 11.50 -3.27 4.44
N ARG A 62 12.55 -3.21 3.60
CA ARG A 62 12.68 -2.14 2.59
C ARG A 62 11.63 -2.24 1.48
N LEU A 63 11.25 -3.44 1.07
CA LEU A 63 10.18 -3.66 0.10
C LEU A 63 8.83 -3.24 0.70
N TRP A 64 8.57 -3.61 1.95
CA TRP A 64 7.35 -3.25 2.68
C TRP A 64 7.22 -1.74 2.92
N ASP A 65 8.33 -1.04 3.17
CA ASP A 65 8.35 0.42 3.31
C ASP A 65 7.91 1.11 2.02
N LEU A 66 8.37 0.62 0.87
CA LEU A 66 7.96 1.13 -0.45
C LEU A 66 6.48 0.85 -0.73
N VAL A 67 6.00 -0.36 -0.43
CA VAL A 67 4.58 -0.71 -0.57
C VAL A 67 3.71 0.23 0.27
N GLN A 68 4.08 0.51 1.52
CA GLN A 68 3.36 1.50 2.34
C GLN A 68 3.39 2.89 1.73
N ARG A 69 4.56 3.34 1.28
CA ARG A 69 4.70 4.67 0.69
C ARG A 69 3.81 4.84 -0.53
N GLU A 70 3.77 3.84 -1.41
CA GLU A 70 2.89 3.84 -2.59
C GLU A 70 1.41 3.77 -2.20
N PHE A 71 1.06 2.95 -1.20
CA PHE A 71 -0.31 2.90 -0.67
C PHE A 71 -0.76 4.26 -0.11
N TRP A 72 0.05 4.90 0.73
CA TRP A 72 -0.28 6.20 1.30
C TRP A 72 -0.37 7.29 0.23
N ALA A 73 0.48 7.23 -0.80
CA ALA A 73 0.38 8.12 -1.96
C ALA A 73 -0.93 7.92 -2.73
N ASP A 74 -1.33 6.66 -2.99
CA ASP A 74 -2.59 6.33 -3.67
C ASP A 74 -3.80 6.75 -2.82
N LEU A 75 -3.78 6.48 -1.51
CA LEU A 75 -4.81 6.92 -0.57
C LEU A 75 -4.94 8.44 -0.53
N ALA A 76 -3.82 9.18 -0.50
CA ALA A 76 -3.82 10.64 -0.52
C ALA A 76 -4.43 11.18 -1.82
N MET A 77 -4.05 10.60 -2.98
CA MET A 77 -4.64 10.94 -4.27
C MET A 77 -6.14 10.61 -4.32
N ALA A 78 -6.55 9.44 -3.82
CA ALA A 78 -7.94 8.99 -3.82
C ALA A 78 -8.83 9.79 -2.88
N ALA A 79 -8.27 10.30 -1.76
CA ALA A 79 -8.97 11.16 -0.82
C ALA A 79 -9.15 12.61 -1.33
N GLY A 80 -8.61 12.95 -2.52
CA GLY A 80 -8.56 14.34 -2.98
C GLY A 80 -7.64 15.23 -2.14
N CYS A 81 -6.96 14.65 -1.14
CA CYS A 81 -5.90 15.29 -0.37
C CYS A 81 -4.60 15.19 -1.16
N SER A 82 -4.51 15.96 -2.25
CA SER A 82 -3.21 16.25 -2.82
C SER A 82 -2.39 17.01 -1.76
N PRO A 83 -1.18 16.57 -1.38
CA PRO A 83 -0.34 17.34 -0.46
C PRO A 83 0.04 18.72 -1.04
N VAL A 84 -0.12 18.91 -2.36
CA VAL A 84 0.02 20.21 -3.03
C VAL A 84 -1.24 21.09 -2.96
N THR A 85 -2.41 20.53 -2.61
CA THR A 85 -3.69 21.25 -2.56
C THR A 85 -4.39 21.20 -1.21
N CYS A 86 -3.71 20.79 -0.13
CA CYS A 86 -4.21 20.98 1.24
C CYS A 86 -4.22 22.48 1.62
N ARG A 87 -5.08 23.25 0.94
CA ARG A 87 -5.56 24.59 1.30
C ARG A 87 -6.98 24.51 1.89
N TRP A 88 -7.45 23.35 2.32
CA TRP A 88 -8.78 23.22 2.92
C TRP A 88 -8.76 22.35 4.19
N CYS A 89 -8.06 22.85 5.19
CA CYS A 89 -8.53 22.80 6.57
C CYS A 89 -8.89 24.22 7.00
N GLY A 90 -9.90 24.79 6.33
CA GLY A 90 -10.60 25.99 6.79
C GLY A 90 -11.67 25.56 7.78
N ARG A 91 -11.38 25.76 9.07
CA ARG A 91 -12.30 25.76 10.23
C ARG A 91 -13.78 25.96 9.88
N PRO A 92 -14.71 25.19 10.47
CA PRO A 92 -15.93 25.79 10.97
C PRO A 92 -15.67 26.24 12.41
N ALA A 93 -15.21 27.47 12.57
CA ALA A 93 -15.45 28.16 13.83
C ALA A 93 -16.84 28.76 13.72
N GLY A 94 -17.67 28.40 14.70
CA GLY A 94 -19.09 28.66 14.67
C GLY A 94 -19.43 30.14 14.54
N GLU A 95 -20.63 30.39 14.03
CA GLU A 95 -21.49 31.46 14.51
C GLU A 95 -22.93 31.17 14.05
N ARG A 96 -23.84 30.97 15.01
CA ARG A 96 -25.27 31.26 14.86
C ARG A 96 -25.54 32.41 15.83
N PRO A 97 -26.19 33.47 15.37
CA PRO A 97 -27.57 33.68 15.79
C PRO A 97 -28.55 33.73 14.61
#